data_AF-A0A4Q6GTX2-F1
#
_entry.id   AF-A0A4Q6GTX2-F1
#
_cell.length_a   1.000
_cell.length_b   1.000
_cell.length_c   1.000
_cell.angle_alpha   90.00
_cell.angle_beta   90.00
_cell.angle_gamma   90.00
#
_symmetry.space_group_name_H-M   'P 1'
#
loop_
_entity.id
_entity.type
_entity.pdbx_description
1 polymer ?
#
loop_
_entity_poly.entity_id
_entity_poly.type
_entity_poly.pdbx_seq_one_letter_code
_entity_poly.pdbx_strand_id
1 'polypeptide(L)'
;MVGDGAHLVRTHVACGSAARYAIPIIPNPSTWPARPGAMHANPPPLTSARPEGWWSRHWKWAVPALATLALSLLAAVVVLIISLVFGMIRSSDAYKLALERAQASPAATAALGTPIRAGWLTMGNIEVNGPTGEANLQIPVSGPKGEGDLFVEAEKSAGAWTFQTLVVQVDAGGKRIDLLGEESKAAR
;
A
#
# COMPACT_ATOMS: atom_id res chain seq x y z
N MET A 1 48.47 -22.50 58.94
CA MET A 1 47.64 -23.58 59.51
C MET A 1 47.32 -24.52 58.34
N VAL A 2 48.23 -25.34 57.81
CA VAL A 2 48.99 -26.47 58.41
C VAL A 2 48.08 -27.42 59.17
N GLY A 3 47.84 -28.58 58.56
CA GLY A 3 47.44 -29.85 59.18
C GLY A 3 47.70 -30.96 58.15
N ASP A 4 48.78 -31.73 58.28
CA ASP A 4 48.89 -32.99 59.06
C ASP A 4 48.32 -34.18 58.24
N GLY A 5 48.98 -35.31 58.01
CA GLY A 5 50.28 -35.78 58.44
C GLY A 5 50.68 -36.93 57.52
N ALA A 6 51.93 -36.91 57.04
CA ALA A 6 52.49 -37.99 56.24
C ALA A 6 53.33 -38.88 57.16
N HIS A 7 52.78 -40.06 57.48
CA HIS A 7 53.52 -41.09 58.21
C HIS A 7 54.63 -41.67 57.33
N LEU A 8 55.87 -41.44 57.79
CA LEU A 8 57.08 -42.13 57.37
C LEU A 8 56.97 -43.62 57.75
N VAL A 9 57.03 -44.50 56.75
CA VAL A 9 57.45 -45.89 56.95
C VAL A 9 58.77 -46.11 56.21
N ARG A 10 59.71 -46.58 57.01
CA ARG A 10 61.13 -46.73 56.79
C ARG A 10 61.43 -48.05 56.08
N THR A 11 62.19 -47.93 54.99
CA THR A 11 63.21 -48.86 54.41
C THR A 11 62.89 -50.34 54.27
N HIS A 12 63.02 -50.84 53.04
CA HIS A 12 64.00 -51.89 52.75
C HIS A 12 64.68 -51.59 51.41
N VAL A 13 66.01 -51.45 51.44
CA VAL A 13 66.87 -51.35 50.26
C VAL A 13 67.05 -52.75 49.71
N ALA A 14 66.32 -53.08 48.64
CA ALA A 14 66.64 -54.23 47.81
C ALA A 14 67.71 -53.80 46.79
N CYS A 15 68.96 -54.09 47.13
CA CYS A 15 70.06 -54.12 46.19
C CYS A 15 69.83 -55.31 45.24
N GLY A 16 69.65 -55.06 43.94
CA GLY A 16 69.47 -56.17 43.01
C GLY A 16 69.17 -55.75 41.59
N SER A 17 70.19 -55.87 40.74
CA SER A 17 70.10 -56.00 39.29
C SER A 17 69.93 -54.71 38.48
N ALA A 18 71.06 -54.22 37.99
CA ALA A 18 71.13 -53.40 36.79
C ALA A 18 70.57 -54.19 35.60
N ALA A 19 69.25 -54.08 35.38
CA ALA A 19 68.63 -54.51 34.14
C ALA A 19 69.14 -53.59 33.03
N ARG A 20 70.15 -54.06 32.30
CA ARG A 20 70.64 -53.44 31.07
C ARG A 20 69.44 -53.19 30.16
N TYR A 21 69.11 -51.92 29.96
CA TYR A 21 68.16 -51.45 28.97
C TYR A 21 68.68 -51.88 27.59
N ALA A 22 68.13 -52.96 27.05
CA ALA A 22 68.33 -53.33 25.66
C ALA A 22 67.58 -52.29 24.83
N ILE A 23 68.32 -51.34 24.26
CA ILE A 23 67.82 -50.43 23.22
C ILE A 23 67.33 -51.33 22.08
N PRO A 24 66.03 -51.38 21.76
CA PRO A 24 65.59 -52.13 20.60
C PRO A 24 66.19 -51.45 19.37
N ILE A 25 66.99 -52.22 18.62
CA ILE A 25 67.54 -51.80 17.34
C ILE A 25 66.34 -51.52 16.43
N ILE A 26 66.07 -50.25 16.13
CA ILE A 26 65.03 -49.86 15.18
C ILE A 26 65.49 -50.38 13.81
N PRO A 27 64.76 -51.30 13.16
CA PRO A 27 65.16 -51.79 11.85
C PRO A 27 65.10 -50.66 10.83
N ASN A 28 66.08 -50.67 9.93
CA ASN A 28 66.24 -49.72 8.83
C ASN A 28 64.94 -49.61 8.01
N PRO A 29 64.41 -48.40 7.73
CA PRO A 29 63.15 -48.22 7.00
C PRO A 29 63.19 -48.65 5.53
N SER A 30 64.27 -49.27 5.04
CA SER A 30 64.33 -49.81 3.68
C SER A 30 63.77 -51.23 3.53
N THR A 31 63.39 -51.91 4.62
CA THR A 31 62.92 -53.31 4.59
C THR A 31 61.41 -53.48 4.80
N TRP A 32 60.62 -52.41 4.72
CA TRP A 32 59.16 -52.55 4.77
C TRP A 32 58.65 -53.19 3.47
N PRO A 33 57.79 -54.22 3.54
CA PRO A 33 57.06 -54.65 2.35
C PRO A 33 56.23 -53.48 1.82
N ALA A 34 56.22 -53.30 0.50
CA ALA A 34 55.38 -52.29 -0.14
C ALA A 34 53.93 -52.45 0.34
N ARG A 35 53.39 -51.42 0.98
CA ARG A 35 51.99 -51.41 1.45
C ARG A 35 51.09 -51.68 0.23
N PRO A 36 50.25 -52.73 0.24
CA PRO A 36 49.22 -52.88 -0.79
C PRO A 36 48.38 -51.59 -0.80
N GLY A 37 48.17 -51.05 -2.00
CA GLY A 37 47.79 -49.66 -2.27
C GLY A 37 46.87 -49.04 -1.22
N ALA A 38 47.30 -47.92 -0.65
CA ALA A 38 46.40 -46.97 -0.04
C ALA A 38 45.41 -46.54 -1.12
N MET A 39 44.24 -47.19 -1.18
CA MET A 39 43.11 -46.72 -1.97
C MET A 39 42.93 -45.25 -1.60
N HIS A 40 43.13 -44.36 -2.57
CA HIS A 40 42.72 -42.96 -2.44
C HIS A 40 41.21 -42.95 -2.29
N ALA A 41 40.73 -43.13 -1.06
CA ALA A 41 39.36 -42.86 -0.69
C ALA A 41 39.22 -41.33 -0.80
N ASN A 42 38.76 -40.89 -1.96
CA ASN A 42 38.28 -39.52 -2.13
C ASN A 42 37.21 -39.32 -1.04
N PRO A 43 37.33 -38.32 -0.15
CA PRO A 43 36.29 -38.09 0.84
C PRO A 43 34.96 -37.93 0.08
N PRO A 44 33.87 -38.56 0.55
CA PRO A 44 32.59 -38.47 -0.16
C PRO A 44 32.26 -36.99 -0.36
N PRO A 45 31.82 -36.58 -1.57
CA PRO A 45 31.48 -35.20 -1.80
C PRO A 45 30.43 -34.80 -0.76
N LEU A 46 30.71 -33.73 -0.01
CA LEU A 46 29.71 -33.11 0.86
C LEU A 46 28.63 -32.57 -0.07
N THR A 47 27.57 -33.35 -0.27
CA THR A 47 26.37 -32.89 -0.95
C THR A 47 25.73 -31.87 -0.03
N SER A 48 26.08 -30.60 -0.19
CA SER A 48 25.28 -29.50 0.32
C SER A 48 23.99 -29.50 -0.48
N ALA A 49 23.04 -30.36 -0.11
CA ALA A 49 21.67 -30.26 -0.56
C ALA A 49 21.11 -28.98 0.07
N ARG A 50 21.33 -27.84 -0.59
CA ARG A 50 20.63 -26.61 -0.26
C ARG A 50 19.15 -26.97 -0.46
N PRO A 51 18.32 -27.01 0.61
CA PRO A 51 16.92 -27.34 0.43
C PRO A 51 16.37 -26.38 -0.62
N GLU A 52 15.68 -26.92 -1.62
CA GLU A 52 15.04 -26.10 -2.65
C GLU A 52 14.09 -25.16 -1.91
N GLY A 53 14.46 -23.89 -1.79
CA GLY A 53 13.70 -22.95 -0.99
C GLY A 53 12.29 -22.88 -1.53
N TRP A 54 11.30 -22.82 -0.64
CA TRP A 54 9.88 -22.55 -0.95
C TRP A 54 9.71 -21.46 -2.05
N TRP A 55 10.66 -20.51 -2.05
CA TRP A 55 10.84 -19.48 -3.06
C TRP A 55 10.96 -19.98 -4.52
N SER A 56 11.73 -21.03 -4.83
CA SER A 56 11.97 -21.48 -6.22
C SER A 56 10.71 -22.05 -6.90
N ARG A 57 9.79 -22.62 -6.13
CA ARG A 57 8.55 -23.24 -6.64
C ARG A 57 7.38 -22.25 -6.70
N HIS A 58 7.27 -21.37 -5.71
CA HIS A 58 6.16 -20.43 -5.62
C HIS A 58 6.45 -19.05 -6.21
N TRP A 59 7.71 -18.72 -6.54
CA TRP A 59 8.09 -17.44 -7.15
C TRP A 59 7.26 -17.06 -8.38
N LYS A 60 6.95 -18.06 -9.24
CA LYS A 60 6.14 -17.86 -10.44
C LYS A 60 4.71 -17.37 -10.14
N TRP A 61 4.20 -17.62 -8.93
CA TRP A 61 2.88 -17.19 -8.47
C TRP A 61 2.97 -16.02 -7.47
N ALA A 62 4.04 -15.93 -6.68
CA ALA A 62 4.26 -14.88 -5.70
C ALA A 62 4.47 -13.51 -6.36
N VAL A 63 5.24 -13.43 -7.46
CA VAL A 63 5.45 -12.17 -8.19
C VAL A 63 4.15 -11.63 -8.79
N PRO A 64 3.35 -12.39 -9.56
CA PRO A 64 2.08 -11.87 -10.05
C PRO A 64 1.08 -11.57 -8.93
N ALA A 65 1.03 -12.37 -7.86
CA ALA A 65 0.15 -12.10 -6.72
C ALA A 65 0.54 -10.80 -5.97
N LEU A 66 1.84 -10.54 -5.80
CA LEU A 66 2.31 -9.30 -5.20
C LEU A 66 2.05 -8.10 -6.12
N ALA A 67 2.25 -8.27 -7.43
CA ALA A 67 1.95 -7.23 -8.42
C ALA A 67 0.47 -6.89 -8.47
N THR A 68 -0.43 -7.90 -8.46
CA THR A 68 -1.88 -7.67 -8.43
C THR A 68 -2.32 -7.05 -7.10
N LEU A 69 -1.75 -7.46 -5.97
CA LEU A 69 -2.02 -6.85 -4.67
C LEU A 69 -1.57 -5.39 -4.63
N ALA A 70 -0.37 -5.08 -5.12
CA ALA A 70 0.13 -3.70 -5.20
C ALA A 70 -0.74 -2.83 -6.11
N LEU A 71 -1.15 -3.35 -7.28
CA LEU A 71 -2.03 -2.64 -8.20
C LEU A 71 -3.42 -2.42 -7.60
N SER A 72 -3.97 -3.44 -6.92
CA SER A 72 -5.25 -3.34 -6.21
C SER A 72 -5.20 -2.31 -5.09
N LEU A 73 -4.10 -2.27 -4.32
CA LEU A 73 -3.92 -1.30 -3.24
C LEU A 73 -3.83 0.13 -3.80
N LEU A 74 -3.10 0.32 -4.91
CA LEU A 74 -3.01 1.62 -5.58
C LEU A 74 -4.39 2.08 -6.07
N ALA A 75 -5.15 1.20 -6.73
CA ALA A 75 -6.51 1.50 -7.16
C ALA A 75 -7.43 1.84 -5.98
N ALA A 76 -7.32 1.10 -4.87
CA ALA A 76 -8.10 1.37 -3.66
C ALA A 76 -7.80 2.75 -3.06
N VAL A 77 -6.52 3.16 -3.02
CA VAL A 77 -6.13 4.49 -2.55
C VAL A 77 -6.72 5.58 -3.44
N VAL A 78 -6.66 5.42 -4.77
CA VAL A 78 -7.25 6.38 -5.72
C VAL A 78 -8.77 6.48 -5.49
N VAL A 79 -9.47 5.36 -5.38
CA VAL A 79 -10.92 5.33 -5.11
C VAL A 79 -11.25 5.99 -3.77
N LEU A 80 -10.43 5.78 -2.74
CA LEU A 80 -10.61 6.38 -1.42
C LEU A 80 -10.47 7.91 -1.47
N ILE A 81 -9.44 8.42 -2.15
CA ILE A 81 -9.23 9.87 -2.33
C ILE A 81 -10.42 10.48 -3.07
N ILE A 82 -10.83 9.88 -4.19
CA ILE A 82 -12.00 10.33 -4.96
C ILE A 82 -13.25 10.33 -4.08
N SER A 83 -13.50 9.25 -3.33
CA SER A 83 -14.68 9.14 -2.47
C SER A 83 -14.70 10.20 -1.37
N LEU A 84 -13.54 10.52 -0.78
CA LEU A 84 -13.41 11.59 0.21
C LEU A 84 -13.73 12.96 -0.40
N VAL A 85 -13.15 13.28 -1.57
CA VAL A 85 -13.41 14.54 -2.27
C VAL A 85 -14.87 14.67 -2.67
N PHE A 86 -15.46 13.65 -3.29
CA PHE A 86 -16.88 13.64 -3.65
C PHE A 86 -17.79 13.71 -2.42
N GLY A 87 -17.40 13.08 -1.31
CA GLY A 87 -18.10 13.19 -0.03
C GLY A 87 -18.10 14.61 0.53
N MET A 88 -16.96 15.31 0.46
CA MET A 88 -16.84 16.73 0.83
C MET A 88 -17.67 17.63 -0.09
N ILE A 89 -17.67 17.37 -1.40
CA ILE A 89 -18.48 18.10 -2.38
C ILE A 89 -19.98 17.95 -2.08
N ARG A 90 -20.47 16.72 -1.92
CA ARG A 90 -21.90 16.47 -1.65
C ARG A 90 -22.37 16.96 -0.29
N SER A 91 -21.47 17.06 0.68
CA SER A 91 -21.80 17.59 2.02
C SER A 91 -21.75 19.12 2.09
N SER A 92 -21.08 19.78 1.14
CA SER A 92 -20.97 21.24 1.08
C SER A 92 -22.31 21.92 0.82
N ASP A 93 -22.58 23.01 1.55
CA ASP A 93 -23.80 23.79 1.39
C ASP A 93 -23.95 24.36 -0.03
N ALA A 94 -22.84 24.68 -0.70
CA ALA A 94 -22.83 25.13 -2.08
C ALA A 94 -23.50 24.13 -3.05
N TYR A 95 -23.26 22.82 -2.87
CA TYR A 95 -23.86 21.78 -3.71
C TYR A 95 -25.38 21.69 -3.50
N LYS A 96 -25.82 21.66 -2.23
CA LYS A 96 -27.25 21.59 -1.89
C LYS A 96 -27.99 22.82 -2.36
N LEU A 97 -27.42 23.99 -2.11
CA LEU A 97 -28.01 25.28 -2.48
C LEU A 97 -28.09 25.42 -4.00
N ALA A 98 -27.06 25.03 -4.75
CA ALA A 98 -27.12 25.03 -6.21
C ALA A 98 -28.21 24.09 -6.76
N LEU A 99 -28.35 22.90 -6.18
CA LEU A 99 -29.35 21.92 -6.61
C LEU A 99 -30.78 22.38 -6.25
N GLU A 100 -30.96 23.01 -5.09
CA GLU A 100 -32.23 23.61 -4.67
C GLU A 100 -32.62 24.76 -5.60
N ARG A 101 -31.68 25.65 -5.93
CA ARG A 101 -31.89 26.75 -6.90
C ARG A 101 -32.28 26.22 -8.28
N ALA A 102 -31.62 25.16 -8.74
CA ALA A 102 -31.95 24.51 -10.01
C ALA A 102 -33.36 23.89 -9.99
N GLN A 103 -33.79 23.32 -8.87
CA GLN A 103 -35.16 22.79 -8.71
C GLN A 103 -36.22 23.87 -8.60
N ALA A 104 -35.89 25.01 -7.99
CA ALA A 104 -36.80 26.14 -7.82
C ALA A 104 -37.04 26.92 -9.13
N SER A 105 -36.11 26.84 -10.09
CA SER A 105 -36.24 27.55 -11.37
C SER A 105 -37.33 26.93 -12.27
N PRO A 106 -38.32 27.74 -12.71
CA PRO A 106 -39.30 27.32 -13.71
C PRO A 106 -38.66 26.93 -15.05
N ALA A 107 -37.58 27.60 -15.44
CA ALA A 107 -36.90 27.34 -16.71
C ALA A 107 -36.19 25.97 -16.70
N ALA A 108 -35.51 25.61 -15.60
CA ALA A 108 -34.86 24.33 -15.44
C ALA A 108 -35.88 23.17 -15.37
N THR A 109 -36.95 23.33 -14.58
CA THR A 109 -38.01 22.32 -14.46
C THR A 109 -38.84 22.17 -15.74
N ALA A 110 -39.03 23.24 -16.51
CA ALA A 110 -39.68 23.16 -17.81
C ALA A 110 -38.87 22.30 -18.80
N ALA A 111 -37.55 22.42 -18.78
CA ALA A 111 -36.65 21.75 -19.71
C ALA A 111 -36.30 20.30 -19.30
N LEU A 112 -35.93 20.06 -18.03
CA LEU A 112 -35.53 18.73 -17.54
C LEU A 112 -36.70 17.91 -16.98
N GLY A 113 -37.78 18.57 -16.56
CA GLY A 113 -38.91 17.94 -15.88
C GLY A 113 -38.73 17.82 -14.36
N THR A 114 -39.76 17.34 -13.66
CA THR A 114 -39.74 17.13 -12.21
C THR A 114 -39.98 15.65 -11.87
N PRO A 115 -39.23 15.06 -10.93
CA PRO A 115 -38.14 15.65 -10.14
C PRO A 115 -36.80 15.69 -10.90
N ILE A 116 -36.03 16.76 -10.70
CA ILE A 116 -34.65 16.86 -11.19
C ILE A 116 -33.77 16.06 -10.22
N ARG A 117 -33.05 15.05 -10.73
CA ARG A 117 -32.11 14.25 -9.96
C ARG A 117 -30.69 14.61 -10.36
N ALA A 118 -29.83 14.83 -9.37
CA ALA A 118 -28.40 14.88 -9.63
C ALA A 118 -27.90 13.48 -9.98
N GLY A 119 -27.08 13.41 -11.03
CA GLY A 119 -26.38 12.23 -11.46
C GLY A 119 -25.29 11.83 -10.48
N TRP A 120 -24.78 10.62 -10.67
CA TRP A 120 -23.80 10.01 -9.77
C TRP A 120 -22.41 10.65 -9.89
N LEU A 121 -22.02 11.10 -11.08
CA LEU A 121 -20.70 11.68 -11.39
C LEU A 121 -20.71 13.21 -11.39
N THR A 122 -20.70 13.82 -10.21
CA THR A 122 -20.43 15.26 -10.12
C THR A 122 -18.93 15.51 -10.32
N MET A 123 -18.53 16.16 -11.40
CA MET A 123 -17.15 16.61 -11.58
C MET A 123 -16.98 18.02 -11.02
N GLY A 124 -15.82 18.33 -10.49
CA GLY A 124 -15.52 19.68 -10.02
C GLY A 124 -14.47 19.71 -8.93
N ASN A 125 -14.03 20.93 -8.62
CA ASN A 125 -13.13 21.21 -7.52
C ASN A 125 -13.81 22.16 -6.55
N ILE A 126 -13.67 21.89 -5.25
CA ILE A 126 -14.03 22.84 -4.21
C ILE A 126 -12.77 23.08 -3.39
N GLU A 127 -12.29 24.31 -3.43
CA GLU A 127 -11.15 24.79 -2.68
C GLU A 127 -11.69 25.68 -1.55
N VAL A 128 -11.58 25.28 -0.28
CA VAL A 128 -11.99 26.13 0.85
C VAL A 128 -10.78 26.47 1.69
N ASN A 129 -10.45 27.76 1.73
CA ASN A 129 -9.37 28.33 2.53
C ASN A 129 -9.96 29.15 3.69
N GLY A 130 -10.48 28.45 4.71
CA GLY A 130 -11.03 29.09 5.91
C GLY A 130 -12.25 30.00 5.63
N PRO A 131 -12.11 31.33 5.79
CA PRO A 131 -13.21 32.27 5.52
C PRO A 131 -13.46 32.50 4.02
N THR A 132 -12.53 32.10 3.15
CA THR A 132 -12.66 32.21 1.69
C THR A 132 -12.71 30.82 1.04
N GLY A 133 -13.18 30.75 -0.20
CA GLY A 133 -13.21 29.51 -0.96
C GLY A 133 -13.80 29.69 -2.35
N GLU A 134 -13.56 28.72 -3.21
CA GLU A 134 -14.04 28.68 -4.59
C GLU A 134 -14.61 27.28 -4.85
N ALA A 135 -15.73 27.22 -5.54
CA ALA A 135 -16.40 25.98 -5.92
C ALA A 135 -16.75 26.05 -7.39
N ASN A 136 -16.12 25.20 -8.19
CA ASN A 136 -16.47 24.99 -9.58
C ASN A 136 -16.95 23.55 -9.74
N LEU A 137 -18.25 23.38 -9.97
CA LEU A 137 -18.92 22.08 -10.02
C LEU A 137 -19.71 21.95 -11.32
N GLN A 138 -19.50 20.83 -11.99
CA GLN A 138 -20.35 20.32 -13.05
C GLN A 138 -21.16 19.13 -12.49
N ILE A 139 -22.45 19.38 -12.28
CA ILE A 139 -23.39 18.41 -11.73
C ILE A 139 -24.26 17.91 -12.88
N PRO A 140 -24.07 16.68 -13.37
CA PRO A 140 -25.01 16.11 -14.33
C PRO A 140 -26.38 16.01 -13.64
N VAL A 141 -27.42 16.40 -14.35
CA VAL A 141 -28.81 16.41 -13.87
C VAL A 141 -29.69 15.68 -14.87
N SER A 142 -30.50 14.74 -14.38
CA SER A 142 -31.42 13.98 -15.19
C SER A 142 -32.83 14.16 -14.67
N GLY A 143 -33.78 14.35 -15.57
CA GLY A 143 -35.21 14.42 -15.26
C GLY A 143 -36.04 13.63 -16.28
N PRO A 144 -37.36 13.52 -16.06
CA PRO A 144 -38.23 12.73 -16.93
C PRO A 144 -38.39 13.29 -18.35
N LYS A 145 -38.02 14.54 -18.60
CA LYS A 145 -38.08 15.15 -19.95
C LYS A 145 -36.74 15.13 -20.69
N GLY A 146 -35.63 14.88 -20.00
CA GLY A 146 -34.29 14.91 -20.59
C GLY A 146 -33.18 14.99 -19.56
N GLU A 147 -31.96 15.08 -20.06
CA GLU A 147 -30.73 15.15 -19.27
C GLU A 147 -29.95 16.43 -19.59
N GLY A 148 -29.09 16.86 -18.67
CA GLY A 148 -28.28 18.05 -18.84
C GLY A 148 -27.16 18.14 -17.82
N ASP A 149 -26.36 19.18 -17.95
CA ASP A 149 -25.25 19.50 -17.06
C ASP A 149 -25.53 20.84 -16.37
N LEU A 150 -25.55 20.85 -15.04
CA LEU A 150 -25.61 22.06 -14.24
C LEU A 150 -24.18 22.52 -13.92
N PHE A 151 -23.80 23.65 -14.49
CA PHE A 151 -22.53 24.32 -14.20
C PHE A 151 -22.74 25.33 -13.07
N VAL A 152 -21.95 25.19 -12.01
CA VAL A 152 -22.00 25.98 -10.80
C VAL A 152 -20.63 26.56 -10.54
N GLU A 153 -20.56 27.88 -10.41
CA GLU A 153 -19.38 28.60 -9.95
C GLU A 153 -19.81 29.45 -8.75
N ALA A 154 -19.22 29.19 -7.60
CA ALA A 154 -19.52 29.90 -6.37
C ALA A 154 -18.25 30.28 -5.63
N GLU A 155 -18.25 31.47 -5.05
CA GLU A 155 -17.16 31.97 -4.22
C GLU A 155 -17.68 32.16 -2.80
N LYS A 156 -16.93 31.66 -1.84
CA LYS A 156 -17.14 31.88 -0.43
C LYS A 156 -16.35 33.11 -0.01
N SER A 157 -17.03 34.09 0.54
CA SER A 157 -16.43 35.31 1.08
C SER A 157 -17.02 35.61 2.46
N ALA A 158 -16.16 35.86 3.44
CA ALA A 158 -16.54 36.11 4.84
C ALA A 158 -17.49 35.06 5.44
N GLY A 159 -17.35 33.79 5.04
CA GLY A 159 -18.22 32.70 5.51
C GLY A 159 -19.52 32.50 4.71
N ALA A 160 -19.88 33.41 3.81
CA ALA A 160 -21.07 33.32 2.97
C ALA A 160 -20.74 32.87 1.54
N TRP A 161 -21.59 32.04 0.94
CA TRP A 161 -21.45 31.60 -0.45
C TRP A 161 -22.20 32.51 -1.40
N THR A 162 -21.52 32.97 -2.44
CA THR A 162 -22.08 33.78 -3.52
C THR A 162 -21.90 33.04 -4.83
N PHE A 163 -22.99 32.78 -5.53
CA PHE A 163 -22.94 32.19 -6.87
C PHE A 163 -22.55 33.24 -7.90
N GLN A 164 -21.49 32.96 -8.64
CA GLN A 164 -21.06 33.77 -9.79
C GLN A 164 -21.69 33.26 -11.09
N THR A 165 -21.79 31.95 -11.24
CA THR A 165 -22.37 31.29 -12.42
C THR A 165 -23.29 30.16 -11.98
N LEU A 166 -24.53 30.12 -12.49
CA LEU A 166 -25.45 29.01 -12.28
C LEU A 166 -26.22 28.76 -13.58
N VAL A 167 -25.74 27.82 -14.40
CA VAL A 167 -26.26 27.60 -15.75
C VAL A 167 -26.58 26.13 -15.95
N VAL A 168 -27.80 25.84 -16.40
CA VAL A 168 -28.19 24.50 -16.83
C VAL A 168 -28.04 24.41 -18.34
N GLN A 169 -27.22 23.48 -18.80
CA GLN A 169 -27.14 23.10 -20.21
C GLN A 169 -27.99 21.85 -20.43
N VAL A 170 -29.08 21.98 -21.18
CA VAL A 170 -29.95 20.84 -21.51
C VAL A 170 -29.58 20.31 -22.88
N ASP A 171 -29.33 19.00 -22.95
CA ASP A 171 -28.75 18.29 -24.08
C ASP A 171 -27.36 18.82 -24.51
N ALA A 172 -26.54 17.96 -25.10
CA ALA A 172 -25.24 18.36 -25.69
C ALA A 172 -25.39 19.43 -26.80
N GLY A 173 -26.63 19.69 -27.26
CA GLY A 173 -27.00 20.59 -28.37
C GLY A 173 -27.15 22.08 -28.02
N GLY A 174 -26.96 22.50 -26.76
CA GLY A 174 -26.59 23.90 -26.47
C GLY A 174 -27.68 24.84 -25.97
N LYS A 175 -28.83 24.35 -25.48
CA LYS A 175 -29.78 25.21 -24.76
C LYS A 175 -29.24 25.48 -23.35
N ARG A 176 -28.62 26.64 -23.17
CA ARG A 176 -28.14 27.12 -21.86
C ARG A 176 -29.19 28.01 -21.21
N ILE A 177 -29.52 27.68 -19.97
CA ILE A 177 -30.49 28.39 -19.14
C ILE A 177 -29.72 28.96 -17.96
N ASP A 178 -29.57 30.28 -17.92
CA ASP A 178 -29.01 30.99 -16.77
C ASP A 178 -30.07 31.10 -15.67
N LEU A 179 -29.74 30.55 -14.50
CA LEU A 179 -30.62 30.50 -13.34
C LEU A 179 -30.39 31.68 -12.37
N LEU A 180 -29.23 32.35 -12.42
CA LEU A 180 -28.93 33.52 -11.59
C LEU A 180 -29.79 34.71 -11.99
N GLY A 181 -30.01 34.88 -13.29
CA GLY A 181 -30.88 35.93 -13.82
C GLY A 181 -32.32 35.84 -13.29
N GLU A 182 -32.83 34.62 -13.03
CA GLU A 182 -34.19 34.42 -12.54
C GLU A 182 -34.37 34.84 -11.06
N GLU A 183 -33.35 34.66 -10.22
CA GLU A 183 -33.39 35.10 -8.82
C GLU A 183 -33.47 36.62 -8.70
N SER A 184 -32.68 37.34 -9.50
CA SER A 184 -32.75 38.82 -9.57
C SER A 184 -34.14 39.31 -9.99
N LYS A 185 -34.86 38.49 -10.76
CA LYS A 185 -36.19 38.81 -11.30
C LYS A 185 -37.30 38.39 -10.34
N ALA A 186 -37.11 37.35 -9.55
CA ALA A 186 -38.06 36.89 -8.53
C ALA A 186 -37.99 37.72 -7.24
N ALA A 187 -36.86 38.37 -6.96
CA ALA A 187 -36.68 39.29 -5.82
C ALA A 187 -37.22 40.71 -6.07
N ARG A 188 -37.88 40.95 -7.21
CA ARG A 188 -38.38 42.26 -7.64
C ARG A 188 -39.89 42.22 -7.84
#